data_AF-K0INJ9-F1
#
_entry.id   AF-K0INJ9-F1
#
_cell.length_a   1.000
_cell.length_b   1.000
_cell.length_c   1.000
_cell.angle_alpha   90.00
_cell.angle_beta   90.00
_cell.angle_gamma   90.00
#
_symmetry.space_group_name_H-M   'P 1'
#
loop_
_entity.id
_entity.type
_entity.pdbx_description
1 polymer ?
#
loop_
_entity_poly.entity_id
_entity_poly.type
_entity_poly.pdbx_seq_one_letter_code
_entity_poly.pdbx_strand_id
1 'polypeptide(L)'
;MKTIQSDRHMGKSIGFGAIGGFVAGLVMAPFFMLTAMMAGMPTNTIPIAIGLAFGAFQDNNAIMIGSGLHMLTSTLIGIIFGAVTAAASKLRITSFRKGVGEGLATGMIAFAVLFIPISMFVMSPVLVQMMMQMDLSLTQQQAMSVLQQGIPLMIGIGILEHLVYGAVLGAVTSALMLKVKRVRKEQEYTARLGTGTTKEEGTTNYECMACNRKFGSLEEINDHIKTVHHRIAA
;
A
#
# COMPACT_ATOMS: atom_id res chain seq x y z
N MET A 1 25.58 -12.90 12.13
CA MET A 1 25.41 -12.47 10.73
C MET A 1 23.98 -12.65 10.18
N LYS A 2 23.21 -13.68 10.59
CA LYS A 2 21.78 -13.86 10.18
C LYS A 2 20.80 -12.77 10.67
N THR A 3 21.04 -12.18 11.84
CA THR A 3 20.18 -11.15 12.46
C THR A 3 20.16 -9.84 11.66
N ILE A 4 21.33 -9.30 11.31
CA ILE A 4 21.45 -8.02 10.58
C ILE A 4 20.78 -8.04 9.19
N GLN A 5 20.82 -9.19 8.49
CA GLN A 5 20.14 -9.35 7.20
C GLN A 5 18.61 -9.43 7.32
N SER A 6 18.11 -10.00 8.42
CA SER A 6 16.68 -10.08 8.74
C SER A 6 16.11 -8.69 9.03
N ASP A 7 16.82 -7.89 9.83
CA ASP A 7 16.37 -6.56 10.23
C ASP A 7 16.31 -5.58 9.05
N ARG A 8 17.30 -5.66 8.14
CA ARG A 8 17.30 -4.87 6.90
C ARG A 8 16.20 -5.26 5.91
N HIS A 9 15.79 -6.54 5.89
CA HIS A 9 14.66 -6.99 5.07
C HIS A 9 13.33 -6.52 5.66
N MET A 10 13.18 -6.59 6.99
CA MET A 10 12.01 -6.11 7.72
C MET A 10 11.76 -4.62 7.48
N GLY A 11 12.77 -3.77 7.68
CA GLY A 11 12.63 -2.31 7.51
C GLY A 11 12.20 -1.91 6.09
N LYS A 12 12.71 -2.59 5.06
CA LYS A 12 12.29 -2.37 3.67
C LYS A 12 10.84 -2.79 3.43
N SER A 13 10.42 -3.93 3.98
CA SER A 13 9.04 -4.41 3.85
C SER A 13 8.04 -3.46 4.50
N ILE A 14 8.36 -2.96 5.70
CA ILE A 14 7.57 -1.94 6.39
C ILE A 14 7.46 -0.67 5.55
N GLY A 15 8.58 -0.17 5.02
CA GLY A 15 8.57 1.02 4.17
C GLY A 15 7.75 0.86 2.89
N PHE A 16 7.85 -0.30 2.22
CA PHE A 16 7.02 -0.59 1.03
C PHE A 16 5.55 -0.75 1.37
N GLY A 17 5.24 -1.35 2.52
CA GLY A 17 3.87 -1.42 3.04
C GLY A 17 3.29 -0.05 3.33
N ALA A 18 4.05 0.87 3.95
CA ALA A 18 3.63 2.25 4.20
C ALA A 18 3.31 2.99 2.88
N ILE A 19 4.17 2.87 1.87
CA ILE A 19 3.93 3.45 0.54
C ILE A 19 2.68 2.83 -0.09
N GLY A 20 2.53 1.51 -0.03
CA GLY A 20 1.36 0.81 -0.54
C GLY A 20 0.07 1.25 0.14
N GLY A 21 0.09 1.42 1.47
CA GLY A 21 -1.03 1.92 2.25
C GLY A 21 -1.41 3.34 1.84
N PHE A 22 -0.45 4.25 1.79
CA PHE A 22 -0.68 5.64 1.36
C PHE A 22 -1.29 5.73 -0.05
N VAL A 23 -0.71 5.01 -1.02
CA VAL A 23 -1.23 4.96 -2.41
C VAL A 23 -2.64 4.38 -2.45
N ALA A 24 -2.89 3.28 -1.73
CA ALA A 24 -4.21 2.68 -1.65
C ALA A 24 -5.24 3.61 -0.99
N GLY A 25 -4.84 4.37 0.04
CA GLY A 25 -5.67 5.40 0.66
C GLY A 25 -6.07 6.50 -0.32
N LEU A 26 -5.14 7.00 -1.14
CA LEU A 26 -5.47 7.98 -2.19
C LEU A 26 -6.49 7.43 -3.19
N VAL A 27 -6.37 6.15 -3.55
CA VAL A 27 -7.32 5.48 -4.46
C VAL A 27 -8.73 5.36 -3.85
N MET A 28 -8.87 5.41 -2.52
CA MET A 28 -10.19 5.38 -1.87
C MET A 28 -10.95 6.71 -1.96
N ALA A 29 -10.28 7.85 -2.19
CA ALA A 29 -10.91 9.17 -2.25
C ALA A 29 -12.14 9.26 -3.19
N PRO A 30 -12.10 8.78 -4.45
CA PRO A 30 -13.28 8.81 -5.33
C PRO A 30 -14.43 7.96 -4.82
N PHE A 31 -14.17 6.91 -4.04
CA PHE A 31 -15.24 6.07 -3.50
C PHE A 31 -15.98 6.75 -2.35
N PHE A 32 -15.30 7.53 -1.50
CA PHE A 32 -16.00 8.38 -0.52
C PHE A 32 -16.98 9.34 -1.17
N MET A 33 -16.53 9.96 -2.27
CA MET A 33 -17.37 10.87 -3.04
C MET A 33 -18.56 10.11 -3.62
N LEU A 34 -18.32 8.94 -4.23
CA LEU A 34 -19.37 8.09 -4.79
C LEU A 34 -20.40 7.67 -3.74
N THR A 35 -19.96 7.19 -2.57
CA THR A 35 -20.83 6.76 -1.47
C THR A 35 -21.72 7.90 -0.99
N ALA A 36 -21.16 9.10 -0.80
CA ALA A 36 -21.95 10.27 -0.43
C ALA A 36 -22.96 10.66 -1.51
N MET A 37 -22.52 10.67 -2.78
CA MET A 37 -23.36 11.04 -3.93
C MET A 37 -24.54 10.08 -4.10
N MET A 38 -24.31 8.78 -3.94
CA MET A 38 -25.36 7.76 -3.99
C MET A 38 -26.32 7.82 -2.80
N ALA A 39 -25.87 8.35 -1.66
CA ALA A 39 -26.71 8.63 -0.51
C ALA A 39 -27.42 9.99 -0.61
N GLY A 40 -27.31 10.71 -1.73
CA GLY A 40 -27.94 12.03 -1.92
C GLY A 40 -27.29 13.15 -1.10
N MET A 41 -26.08 12.93 -0.58
CA MET A 41 -25.35 13.88 0.25
C MET A 41 -24.24 14.58 -0.56
N PRO A 42 -23.78 15.78 -0.14
CA PRO A 42 -22.61 16.43 -0.73
C PRO A 42 -21.39 15.51 -0.76
N THR A 43 -20.57 15.56 -1.81
CA THR A 43 -19.45 14.63 -2.02
C THR A 43 -18.34 14.70 -0.97
N ASN A 44 -18.29 15.78 -0.19
CA ASN A 44 -17.37 15.98 0.94
C ASN A 44 -17.95 15.51 2.30
N THR A 45 -19.15 14.92 2.33
CA THR A 45 -19.85 14.55 3.57
C THR A 45 -19.07 13.54 4.41
N ILE A 46 -18.57 12.47 3.79
CA ILE A 46 -17.84 11.42 4.51
C ILE A 46 -16.55 11.95 5.17
N PRO A 47 -15.65 12.68 4.48
CA PRO A 47 -14.48 13.24 5.14
C PRO A 47 -14.84 14.29 6.21
N ILE A 48 -15.90 15.10 6.02
CA ILE A 48 -16.37 16.00 7.09
C ILE A 48 -16.81 15.19 8.31
N ALA A 49 -17.63 14.16 8.13
CA ALA A 49 -18.14 13.33 9.20
C ALA A 49 -17.00 12.65 9.99
N ILE A 50 -15.96 12.16 9.32
CA ILE A 50 -14.75 11.65 9.99
C ILE A 50 -14.06 12.77 10.77
N GLY A 51 -13.89 13.96 10.20
CA GLY A 51 -13.29 15.09 10.91
C GLY A 51 -14.06 15.45 12.20
N LEU A 52 -15.38 15.59 12.09
CA LEU A 52 -16.25 15.92 13.23
C LEU A 52 -16.25 14.82 14.30
N ALA A 53 -16.25 13.55 13.90
CA ALA A 53 -16.21 12.41 14.82
C ALA A 53 -14.97 12.43 15.74
N PHE A 54 -13.86 13.04 15.28
CA PHE A 54 -12.61 13.14 16.01
C PHE A 54 -12.30 14.58 16.48
N GLY A 55 -13.32 15.42 16.59
CA GLY A 55 -13.24 16.72 17.25
C GLY A 55 -12.80 17.89 16.37
N ALA A 56 -12.84 17.76 15.05
CA ALA A 56 -12.66 18.92 14.17
C ALA A 56 -13.84 19.88 14.32
N PHE A 57 -13.56 21.19 14.24
CA PHE A 57 -14.60 22.22 14.17
C PHE A 57 -15.19 22.30 12.75
N GLN A 58 -16.47 22.68 12.67
CA GLN A 58 -17.28 22.78 11.45
C GLN A 58 -16.73 23.88 10.52
N ASP A 59 -15.73 23.58 9.68
CA ASP A 59 -15.13 24.45 8.65
C ASP A 59 -14.30 23.61 7.64
N ASN A 60 -13.58 24.26 6.70
CA ASN A 60 -12.59 23.62 5.80
C ASN A 60 -11.57 22.72 6.53
N ASN A 61 -11.37 22.95 7.83
CA ASN A 61 -10.51 22.12 8.68
C ASN A 61 -11.07 20.69 8.82
N ALA A 62 -12.38 20.49 8.85
CA ALA A 62 -12.98 19.15 9.02
C ALA A 62 -12.69 18.22 7.82
N ILE A 63 -12.76 18.75 6.59
CA ILE A 63 -12.44 17.97 5.38
C ILE A 63 -10.98 17.52 5.41
N MET A 64 -10.06 18.44 5.73
CA MET A 64 -8.63 18.18 5.77
C MET A 64 -8.29 17.19 6.90
N ILE A 65 -8.84 17.39 8.10
CA ILE A 65 -8.63 16.50 9.25
C ILE A 65 -9.19 15.11 8.95
N GLY A 66 -10.42 15.00 8.45
CA GLY A 66 -11.03 13.71 8.17
C GLY A 66 -10.31 12.94 7.05
N SER A 67 -9.96 13.63 5.95
CA SER A 67 -9.12 13.06 4.89
C SER A 67 -7.75 12.63 5.44
N GLY A 68 -7.13 13.46 6.28
CA GLY A 68 -5.85 13.19 6.92
C GLY A 68 -5.88 11.98 7.85
N LEU A 69 -6.91 11.85 8.69
CA LEU A 69 -7.12 10.69 9.56
C LEU A 69 -7.34 9.41 8.77
N HIS A 70 -8.06 9.50 7.64
CA HIS A 70 -8.21 8.35 6.76
C HIS A 70 -6.86 7.96 6.10
N MET A 71 -6.09 8.93 5.61
CA MET A 71 -4.74 8.68 5.06
C MET A 71 -3.79 8.09 6.11
N LEU A 72 -3.86 8.59 7.35
CA LEU A 72 -3.07 8.07 8.47
C LEU A 72 -3.43 6.61 8.75
N THR A 73 -4.72 6.30 8.90
CA THR A 73 -5.21 4.94 9.14
C THR A 73 -4.79 4.00 8.02
N SER A 74 -4.94 4.45 6.77
CA SER A 74 -4.56 3.71 5.57
C SER A 74 -3.06 3.40 5.52
N THR A 75 -2.22 4.36 5.90
CA THR A 75 -0.76 4.20 6.00
C THR A 75 -0.37 3.25 7.14
N LEU A 76 -1.03 3.34 8.30
CA LEU A 76 -0.80 2.46 9.44
C LEU A 76 -1.14 1.00 9.11
N ILE A 77 -2.26 0.75 8.42
CA ILE A 77 -2.60 -0.58 7.93
C ILE A 77 -1.51 -1.09 6.97
N GLY A 78 -1.01 -0.24 6.07
CA GLY A 78 0.11 -0.57 5.19
C GLY A 78 1.40 -0.94 5.92
N ILE A 79 1.74 -0.19 6.98
CA ILE A 79 2.89 -0.50 7.86
C ILE A 79 2.72 -1.87 8.51
N ILE A 80 1.54 -2.15 9.07
CA ILE A 80 1.22 -3.44 9.70
C ILE A 80 1.32 -4.56 8.67
N PHE A 81 0.75 -4.38 7.48
CA PHE A 81 0.83 -5.33 6.37
C PHE A 81 2.29 -5.63 5.99
N GLY A 82 3.12 -4.60 5.83
CA GLY A 82 4.54 -4.73 5.52
C GLY A 82 5.32 -5.48 6.61
N ALA A 83 5.02 -5.22 7.89
CA ALA A 83 5.63 -5.92 9.02
C ALA A 83 5.20 -7.39 9.08
N VAL A 84 3.90 -7.66 9.00
CA VAL A 84 3.31 -9.00 9.11
C VAL A 84 3.78 -9.89 7.95
N THR A 85 3.76 -9.40 6.72
CA THR A 85 4.23 -10.17 5.54
C THR A 85 5.75 -10.38 5.54
N ALA A 86 6.53 -9.61 6.30
CA ALA A 86 7.95 -9.87 6.51
C ALA A 86 8.19 -10.86 7.66
N ALA A 87 7.41 -10.81 8.74
CA ALA A 87 7.58 -11.64 9.92
C ALA A 87 7.01 -13.06 9.75
N ALA A 88 5.84 -13.20 9.11
CA ALA A 88 5.16 -14.48 8.97
C ALA A 88 5.56 -15.19 7.66
N SER A 89 6.28 -16.31 7.77
CA SER A 89 6.76 -17.08 6.62
C SER A 89 5.64 -17.52 5.66
N LYS A 90 4.45 -17.84 6.20
CA LYS A 90 3.25 -18.20 5.43
C LYS A 90 2.71 -17.04 4.59
N LEU A 91 2.79 -15.81 5.10
CA LEU A 91 2.25 -14.59 4.45
C LEU A 91 3.30 -13.86 3.61
N ARG A 92 4.52 -14.39 3.55
CA ARG A 92 5.62 -13.75 2.83
C ARG A 92 5.31 -13.61 1.35
N ILE A 93 5.50 -12.40 0.83
CA ILE A 93 5.32 -12.05 -0.58
C ILE A 93 6.44 -12.68 -1.42
N THR A 94 6.11 -13.80 -2.07
CA THR A 94 6.99 -14.54 -2.98
C THR A 94 6.68 -14.27 -4.45
N SER A 95 5.45 -13.87 -4.77
CA SER A 95 4.99 -13.54 -6.11
C SER A 95 3.98 -12.40 -6.07
N PHE A 96 3.76 -11.75 -7.22
CA PHE A 96 2.81 -10.64 -7.33
C PHE A 96 1.39 -11.08 -6.98
N ARG A 97 0.94 -12.21 -7.55
CA ARG A 97 -0.38 -12.80 -7.26
C ARG A 97 -0.58 -13.07 -5.77
N LYS A 98 0.44 -13.60 -5.11
CA LYS A 98 0.38 -13.87 -3.67
C LYS A 98 0.21 -12.57 -2.88
N GLY A 99 1.03 -11.55 -3.13
CA GLY A 99 0.91 -10.31 -2.37
C GLY A 99 -0.37 -9.52 -2.65
N VAL A 100 -0.96 -9.61 -3.85
CA VAL A 100 -2.33 -9.12 -4.09
C VAL A 100 -3.34 -9.91 -3.26
N GLY A 101 -3.22 -11.24 -3.18
CA GLY A 101 -4.08 -12.08 -2.34
C GLY A 101 -4.01 -11.72 -0.86
N GLU A 102 -2.82 -11.54 -0.31
CA GLU A 102 -2.64 -11.09 1.09
C GLU A 102 -3.19 -9.67 1.30
N GLY A 103 -3.04 -8.80 0.30
CA GLY A 103 -3.60 -7.45 0.31
C GLY A 103 -5.13 -7.47 0.34
N LEU A 104 -5.79 -8.27 -0.50
CA LEU A 104 -7.25 -8.46 -0.49
C LEU A 104 -7.75 -8.97 0.87
N ALA A 105 -7.07 -9.96 1.44
CA ALA A 105 -7.39 -10.45 2.78
C ALA A 105 -7.26 -9.33 3.83
N THR A 106 -6.20 -8.52 3.76
CA THR A 106 -6.00 -7.36 4.64
C THR A 106 -7.11 -6.32 4.47
N GLY A 107 -7.54 -6.04 3.24
CA GLY A 107 -8.68 -5.17 2.96
C GLY A 107 -9.96 -5.65 3.63
N MET A 108 -10.28 -6.95 3.51
CA MET A 108 -11.46 -7.53 4.16
C MET A 108 -11.36 -7.55 5.69
N ILE A 109 -10.16 -7.71 6.25
CA ILE A 109 -9.93 -7.58 7.69
C ILE A 109 -10.19 -6.14 8.13
N ALA A 110 -9.65 -5.15 7.41
CA ALA A 110 -9.89 -3.73 7.69
C ALA A 110 -11.40 -3.38 7.58
N PHE A 111 -12.09 -3.94 6.60
CA PHE A 111 -13.53 -3.80 6.45
C PHE A 111 -14.28 -4.32 7.68
N ALA A 112 -14.01 -5.56 8.08
CA ALA A 112 -14.74 -6.20 9.18
C ALA A 112 -14.40 -5.62 10.56
N VAL A 113 -13.11 -5.30 10.80
CA VAL A 113 -12.60 -4.92 12.13
C VAL A 113 -12.64 -3.41 12.35
N LEU A 114 -12.47 -2.60 11.31
CA LEU A 114 -12.43 -1.15 11.43
C LEU A 114 -13.68 -0.51 10.84
N PHE A 115 -13.98 -0.76 9.56
CA PHE A 115 -15.06 -0.06 8.87
C PHE A 115 -16.44 -0.36 9.45
N ILE A 116 -16.80 -1.63 9.68
CA ILE A 116 -18.12 -1.97 10.23
C ILE A 116 -18.33 -1.33 11.61
N PRO A 117 -17.43 -1.49 12.61
CA PRO A 117 -17.63 -0.87 13.91
C PRO A 117 -17.65 0.66 13.85
N ILE A 118 -16.74 1.28 13.09
CA ILE A 118 -16.68 2.75 12.98
C ILE A 118 -17.94 3.27 12.29
N SER A 119 -18.39 2.67 11.20
CA SER A 119 -19.60 3.11 10.49
C SER A 119 -20.85 3.01 11.35
N MET A 120 -21.01 1.92 12.10
CA MET A 120 -22.21 1.69 12.91
C MET A 120 -22.24 2.52 14.20
N PHE A 121 -21.12 2.59 14.92
CA PHE A 121 -21.11 3.17 16.26
C PHE A 121 -20.62 4.62 16.32
N VAL A 122 -19.77 5.02 15.38
CA VAL A 122 -19.16 6.36 15.38
C VAL A 122 -19.77 7.25 14.31
N MET A 123 -19.84 6.77 13.06
CA MET A 123 -20.31 7.60 11.94
C MET A 123 -21.81 7.80 11.94
N SER A 124 -22.59 6.77 12.30
CA SER A 124 -24.06 6.84 12.32
C SER A 124 -24.62 8.06 13.08
N PRO A 125 -24.25 8.31 14.36
CA PRO A 125 -24.75 9.50 15.07
C PRO A 125 -24.27 10.81 14.45
N VAL A 126 -23.07 10.87 13.88
CA VAL A 126 -22.54 12.08 13.22
C VAL A 126 -23.31 12.39 11.93
N LEU A 127 -23.57 11.37 11.10
CA LEU A 127 -24.33 11.53 9.86
C LEU A 127 -25.78 11.96 10.12
N VAL A 128 -26.41 11.44 11.18
CA VAL A 128 -27.76 11.86 11.59
C VAL A 128 -27.80 13.34 11.96
N GLN A 129 -26.81 13.80 12.75
CA GLN A 129 -26.70 15.22 13.10
C GLN A 129 -26.49 16.08 11.86
N MET A 130 -25.63 15.65 10.92
CA MET A 130 -25.42 16.36 9.67
C MET A 130 -26.69 16.43 8.81
N MET A 131 -27.46 15.34 8.72
CA MET A 131 -28.74 15.33 8.00
C MET A 131 -29.75 16.31 8.60
N MET A 132 -29.87 16.35 9.93
CA MET A 132 -30.76 17.30 10.62
C MET A 132 -30.30 18.76 10.47
N GLN A 133 -29.00 19.00 10.28
CA GLN A 133 -28.47 20.34 9.98
C GLN A 133 -28.73 20.77 8.53
N MET A 134 -28.80 19.82 7.59
CA MET A 134 -29.12 20.11 6.19
C MET A 134 -30.62 20.32 5.96
N ASP A 135 -31.47 19.61 6.70
CA ASP A 135 -32.93 19.74 6.65
C ASP A 135 -33.53 19.83 8.05
N LEU A 136 -33.86 21.06 8.46
CA LEU A 136 -34.43 21.38 9.77
C LEU A 136 -35.83 20.77 9.99
N SER A 137 -36.48 20.25 8.95
CA SER A 137 -37.78 19.58 9.07
C SER A 137 -37.65 18.12 9.51
N LEU A 138 -36.45 17.53 9.41
CA LEU A 138 -36.23 16.14 9.78
C LEU A 138 -36.16 15.96 11.29
N THR A 139 -37.03 15.10 11.82
CA THR A 139 -36.86 14.56 13.17
C THR A 139 -35.71 13.56 13.22
N GLN A 140 -35.13 13.35 14.40
CA GLN A 140 -34.06 12.36 14.61
C GLN A 140 -34.49 10.95 14.17
N GLN A 141 -35.75 10.56 14.43
CA GLN A 141 -36.28 9.26 14.00
C GLN A 141 -36.37 9.13 12.48
N GLN A 142 -36.79 10.20 11.77
CA GLN A 142 -36.81 10.21 10.32
C GLN A 142 -35.39 10.11 9.74
N ALA A 143 -34.43 10.89 10.25
CA ALA A 143 -33.03 10.83 9.80
C ALA A 143 -32.41 9.43 10.02
N MET A 144 -32.66 8.82 11.18
CA MET A 144 -32.24 7.43 11.45
C MET A 144 -32.86 6.44 10.46
N SER A 145 -34.15 6.61 10.11
CA SER A 145 -34.83 5.71 9.17
C SER A 145 -34.24 5.79 7.76
N VAL A 146 -33.89 7.00 7.30
CA VAL A 146 -33.23 7.23 6.00
C VAL A 146 -31.86 6.56 6.00
N LEU A 147 -31.06 6.78 7.06
CA LEU A 147 -29.74 6.18 7.17
C LEU A 147 -29.81 4.64 7.21
N GLN A 148 -30.76 4.06 7.95
CA GLN A 148 -30.97 2.61 8.02
C GLN A 148 -31.34 2.00 6.68
N GLN A 149 -32.15 2.67 5.87
CA GLN A 149 -32.46 2.23 4.51
C GLN A 149 -31.22 2.27 3.59
N GLY A 150 -30.28 3.18 3.84
CA GLY A 150 -29.01 3.28 3.13
C GLY A 150 -27.94 2.27 3.55
N ILE A 151 -28.09 1.58 4.70
CA ILE A 151 -27.07 0.66 5.24
C ILE A 151 -26.67 -0.44 4.24
N PRO A 152 -27.59 -1.16 3.57
CA PRO A 152 -27.20 -2.22 2.63
C PRO A 152 -26.32 -1.71 1.49
N LEU A 153 -26.63 -0.52 0.96
CA LEU A 153 -25.84 0.13 -0.08
C LEU A 153 -24.45 0.53 0.44
N MET A 154 -24.39 1.16 1.61
CA MET A 154 -23.14 1.58 2.24
C MET A 154 -22.23 0.38 2.56
N ILE A 155 -22.80 -0.73 3.03
CA ILE A 155 -22.07 -1.99 3.24
C ILE A 155 -21.57 -2.54 1.91
N GLY A 156 -22.41 -2.58 0.87
CA GLY A 156 -22.05 -3.08 -0.45
C GLY A 156 -20.88 -2.31 -1.08
N ILE A 157 -20.96 -0.97 -1.07
CA ILE A 157 -19.86 -0.11 -1.56
C ILE A 157 -18.64 -0.24 -0.64
N GLY A 158 -18.83 -0.31 0.68
CA GLY A 158 -17.75 -0.51 1.64
C GLY A 158 -16.94 -1.79 1.38
N ILE A 159 -17.58 -2.90 1.01
CA ILE A 159 -16.87 -4.12 0.61
C ILE A 159 -16.01 -3.86 -0.63
N LEU A 160 -16.59 -3.25 -1.67
CA LEU A 160 -15.89 -2.95 -2.92
C LEU A 160 -14.68 -2.03 -2.67
N GLU A 161 -14.89 -0.96 -1.90
CA GLU A 161 -13.87 0.00 -1.46
C GLU A 161 -12.67 -0.70 -0.83
N HIS A 162 -12.93 -1.60 0.13
CA HIS A 162 -11.88 -2.27 0.89
C HIS A 162 -11.18 -3.37 0.08
N LEU A 163 -11.88 -4.01 -0.86
CA LEU A 163 -11.27 -4.92 -1.83
C LEU A 163 -10.32 -4.16 -2.76
N VAL A 164 -10.73 -3.00 -3.27
CA VAL A 164 -9.88 -2.14 -4.12
C VAL A 164 -8.66 -1.66 -3.33
N TYR A 165 -8.87 -1.17 -2.11
CA TYR A 165 -7.80 -0.80 -1.19
C TYR A 165 -6.80 -1.95 -1.00
N GLY A 166 -7.28 -3.14 -0.63
CA GLY A 166 -6.44 -4.31 -0.39
C GLY A 166 -5.67 -4.74 -1.63
N ALA A 167 -6.31 -4.73 -2.80
CA ALA A 167 -5.66 -5.04 -4.07
C ALA A 167 -4.52 -4.07 -4.39
N VAL A 168 -4.74 -2.77 -4.24
CA VAL A 168 -3.74 -1.73 -4.49
C VAL A 168 -2.58 -1.83 -3.49
N LEU A 169 -2.87 -1.96 -2.20
CA LEU A 169 -1.87 -2.16 -1.15
C LEU A 169 -0.96 -3.36 -1.48
N GLY A 170 -1.59 -4.50 -1.78
CA GLY A 170 -0.88 -5.73 -2.14
C GLY A 170 -0.07 -5.59 -3.42
N ALA A 171 -0.62 -4.98 -4.46
CA ALA A 171 0.05 -4.78 -5.75
C ALA A 171 1.28 -3.87 -5.63
N VAL A 172 1.13 -2.70 -5.02
CA VAL A 172 2.22 -1.72 -4.84
C VAL A 172 3.34 -2.31 -3.99
N THR A 173 2.99 -2.89 -2.84
CA THR A 173 3.98 -3.51 -1.94
C THR A 173 4.72 -4.65 -2.66
N SER A 174 3.99 -5.50 -3.39
CA SER A 174 4.59 -6.60 -4.16
C SER A 174 5.51 -6.12 -5.26
N ALA A 175 5.11 -5.12 -6.03
CA ALA A 175 5.91 -4.57 -7.10
C ALA A 175 7.26 -4.04 -6.57
N LEU A 176 7.23 -3.28 -5.47
CA LEU A 176 8.44 -2.74 -4.84
C LEU A 176 9.33 -3.86 -4.28
N MET A 177 8.75 -4.83 -3.56
CA MET A 177 9.49 -5.95 -3.00
C MET A 177 10.17 -6.81 -4.08
N LEU A 178 9.45 -7.15 -5.14
CA LEU A 178 9.95 -7.99 -6.23
C LEU A 178 10.99 -7.26 -7.07
N LYS A 179 10.83 -5.95 -7.29
CA LYS A 179 11.82 -5.10 -7.96
C LYS A 179 13.15 -5.13 -7.20
N VAL A 180 13.14 -4.95 -5.87
CA VAL A 180 14.37 -4.99 -5.07
C VAL A 180 15.01 -6.38 -5.07
N LYS A 181 14.23 -7.45 -5.01
CA LYS A 181 14.75 -8.83 -5.10
C LYS A 181 15.43 -9.08 -6.45
N ARG A 182 14.83 -8.60 -7.56
CA ARG A 182 15.41 -8.72 -8.91
C ARG A 182 16.74 -7.98 -9.01
N VAL A 183 16.77 -6.71 -8.61
CA VAL A 183 17.99 -5.88 -8.63
C VAL A 183 19.10 -6.52 -7.78
N ARG A 184 18.78 -7.07 -6.61
CA ARG A 184 19.78 -7.76 -5.78
C ARG A 184 20.32 -9.02 -6.47
N LYS A 185 19.46 -9.80 -7.13
CA LYS A 185 19.87 -11.01 -7.87
C LYS A 185 20.76 -10.64 -9.07
N GLU A 186 20.44 -9.58 -9.79
CA GLU A 186 21.27 -9.05 -10.88
C GLU A 186 22.64 -8.59 -10.36
N GLN A 187 22.69 -7.86 -9.24
CA GLN A 187 23.94 -7.46 -8.60
C GLN A 187 24.77 -8.64 -8.11
N GLU A 188 24.15 -9.64 -7.47
CA GLU A 188 24.82 -10.87 -7.05
C GLU A 188 25.36 -11.66 -8.25
N TYR A 189 24.62 -11.70 -9.36
CA TYR A 189 25.06 -12.34 -10.60
C TYR A 189 26.24 -11.60 -11.23
N THR A 190 26.15 -10.27 -11.39
CA THR A 190 27.26 -9.44 -11.88
C THR A 190 28.48 -9.54 -10.96
N ALA A 191 28.31 -9.61 -9.64
CA ALA A 191 29.42 -9.81 -8.70
C ALA A 191 30.04 -11.20 -8.82
N ARG A 192 29.24 -12.24 -9.09
CA ARG A 192 29.75 -13.60 -9.38
C ARG A 192 30.40 -13.72 -10.74
N LEU A 193 30.05 -12.86 -11.68
CA LEU A 193 30.71 -12.77 -13.00
C LEU A 193 31.88 -11.78 -13.00
N GLY A 194 31.98 -10.95 -11.97
CA GLY A 194 32.86 -9.80 -11.88
C GLY A 194 34.17 -10.09 -11.15
N THR A 195 35.25 -9.98 -11.92
CA THR A 195 36.63 -9.61 -11.58
C THR A 195 37.38 -10.53 -10.61
N GLY A 196 37.99 -11.58 -11.15
CA GLY A 196 39.32 -11.95 -10.67
C GLY A 196 40.30 -10.85 -11.10
N THR A 197 40.81 -10.04 -10.18
CA THR A 197 41.90 -9.10 -10.49
C THR A 197 43.22 -9.87 -10.49
N THR A 198 43.80 -10.14 -11.65
CA THR A 198 45.20 -10.56 -11.74
C THR A 198 46.06 -9.30 -11.92
N LYS A 199 46.85 -8.96 -10.89
CA LYS A 199 47.90 -7.96 -11.02
C LYS A 199 49.12 -8.65 -11.65
N GLU A 200 49.16 -8.70 -12.97
CA GLU A 200 50.42 -8.85 -13.69
C GLU A 200 50.91 -7.46 -14.08
N GLU A 201 52.19 -7.22 -13.77
CA GLU A 201 52.99 -6.01 -13.99
C GLU A 201 52.32 -4.89 -14.80
N GLY A 202 51.88 -3.84 -14.10
CA GLY A 202 51.57 -2.53 -14.67
C GLY A 202 50.21 -2.35 -15.35
N THR A 203 49.43 -3.41 -15.58
CA THR A 203 48.08 -3.28 -16.19
C THR A 203 47.02 -4.03 -15.39
N THR A 204 46.07 -3.32 -14.78
CA THR A 204 44.87 -3.94 -14.20
C THR A 204 43.97 -4.42 -15.33
N ASN A 205 44.11 -5.70 -15.68
CA ASN A 205 43.20 -6.38 -16.60
C ASN A 205 42.02 -6.93 -15.80
N TYR A 206 40.80 -6.60 -16.22
CA TYR A 206 39.57 -7.15 -15.67
C TYR A 206 39.18 -8.39 -16.47
N GLU A 207 38.97 -9.53 -15.81
CA GLU A 207 38.61 -10.78 -16.50
C GLU A 207 37.16 -11.21 -16.19
N CYS A 208 36.40 -11.53 -17.24
CA CYS A 208 35.06 -12.08 -17.12
C CYS A 208 35.13 -13.57 -16.78
N MET A 209 34.63 -13.97 -15.62
CA MET A 209 34.74 -15.37 -15.16
C MET A 209 33.82 -16.36 -15.91
N ALA A 210 32.90 -15.89 -16.76
CA ALA A 210 32.06 -16.76 -17.58
C ALA A 210 32.68 -17.14 -18.92
N CYS A 211 33.54 -16.31 -19.48
CA CYS A 211 34.14 -16.54 -20.81
C CYS A 211 35.65 -16.26 -20.88
N ASN A 212 36.28 -15.93 -19.75
CA ASN A 212 37.70 -15.61 -19.60
C ASN A 212 38.21 -14.49 -20.52
N ARG A 213 37.30 -13.60 -20.96
CA ARG A 213 37.67 -12.43 -21.77
C ARG A 213 38.20 -11.32 -20.87
N LYS A 214 39.31 -10.69 -21.27
CA LYS A 214 39.96 -9.59 -20.55
C LYS A 214 39.51 -8.22 -21.07
N PHE A 215 39.46 -7.24 -20.18
CA PHE A 215 39.00 -5.86 -20.42
C PHE A 215 39.97 -4.88 -19.74
N GLY A 216 40.13 -3.70 -20.34
CA GLY A 216 41.03 -2.66 -19.85
C GLY A 216 40.40 -1.79 -18.76
N SER A 217 39.07 -1.79 -18.64
CA SER A 217 38.36 -1.04 -17.60
C SER A 217 37.18 -1.80 -16.97
N LEU A 218 36.77 -1.34 -15.78
CA LEU A 218 35.59 -1.86 -15.09
C LEU A 218 34.29 -1.57 -15.87
N GLU A 219 34.26 -0.48 -16.64
CA GLU A 219 33.12 -0.11 -17.46
C GLU A 219 32.95 -1.08 -18.64
N GLU A 220 34.04 -1.41 -19.32
CA GLU A 220 34.06 -2.35 -20.45
C GLU A 220 33.61 -3.77 -20.05
N ILE A 221 34.08 -4.29 -18.91
CA ILE A 221 33.64 -5.62 -18.44
C ILE A 221 32.17 -5.61 -18.01
N ASN A 222 31.68 -4.51 -17.41
CA ASN A 222 30.27 -4.39 -17.02
C ASN A 222 29.35 -4.32 -18.24
N ASP A 223 29.74 -3.60 -19.29
CA ASP A 223 29.00 -3.56 -20.55
C ASP A 223 29.00 -4.93 -21.23
N HIS A 224 30.14 -5.61 -21.26
CA HIS A 224 30.24 -6.98 -21.74
C HIS A 224 29.30 -7.95 -21.01
N ILE A 225 29.30 -7.95 -19.67
CA ILE A 225 28.44 -8.83 -18.88
C ILE A 225 26.95 -8.55 -19.19
N LYS A 226 26.57 -7.28 -19.33
CA LYS A 226 25.20 -6.87 -19.67
C LYS A 226 24.79 -7.20 -21.10
N THR A 227 25.70 -7.20 -22.06
CA THR A 227 25.37 -7.43 -23.47
C THR A 227 25.46 -8.92 -23.84
N VAL A 228 26.45 -9.63 -23.31
CA VAL A 228 26.78 -11.01 -23.71
C VAL A 228 26.14 -12.05 -22.79
N HIS A 229 26.03 -11.78 -21.48
CA HIS A 229 25.58 -12.77 -20.49
C HIS A 229 24.14 -12.54 -19.99
N HIS A 230 23.46 -11.47 -20.42
CA HIS A 230 22.15 -11.06 -19.89
C HIS A 230 20.93 -11.78 -20.54
N ARG A 231 21.13 -12.92 -21.24
CA ARG A 231 20.04 -13.66 -21.92
C ARG A 231 19.66 -15.03 -21.33
N ILE A 232 20.07 -15.37 -20.10
CA ILE A 232 19.68 -16.64 -19.45
C ILE A 232 19.02 -16.39 -18.09
N ALA A 233 17.88 -15.69 -18.09
CA ALA A 233 16.90 -15.68 -16.98
C ALA A 233 15.64 -14.88 -17.40
N ALA A 234 14.87 -15.42 -18.35
CA ALA A 234 13.44 -15.10 -18.45
C ALA A 234 12.65 -16.16 -17.68
#